data_AF-A0A8J9XCF6-F1
#
_entry.id   AF-A0A8J9XCF6-F1
#
_cell.length_a   1.000
_cell.length_b   1.000
_cell.length_c   1.000
_cell.angle_alpha   90.00
_cell.angle_beta   90.00
_cell.angle_gamma   90.00
#
_symmetry.space_group_name_H-M   'P 1'
#
loop_
_entity.id
_entity.type
_entity.pdbx_description
1 polymer ?
#
loop_
_entity_poly.entity_id
_entity_poly.type
_entity_poly.pdbx_seq_one_letter_code
_entity_poly.pdbx_strand_id
1 'polypeptide(L)'
;MNLTSLAFLTILLPSASARVESHRKLNKVKQGEAIPGQYVIELDSGVGDSRGFTARVLQRSLRSNVIENYDFALKGFAVKDLPDEVLDFLLNLDDVLSVSEDGFVEMDQVQAGPTWGLDVIDGSDDDKYTYSFTGKGVDAYILDTGIAAHSDFEGRVASCISFANE
;
A
#
# COMPACT_ATOMS: atom_id res chain seq x y z
N MET A 1 -61.09 6.64 26.58
CA MET A 1 -60.47 5.31 26.77
C MET A 1 -59.14 5.38 26.03
N ASN A 2 -58.07 5.85 26.70
CA ASN A 2 -56.80 6.14 26.03
C ASN A 2 -55.86 4.95 26.20
N LEU A 3 -55.50 4.33 25.08
CA LEU A 3 -54.50 3.28 24.98
C LEU A 3 -53.11 3.90 25.12
N THR A 4 -52.37 3.50 26.15
CA THR A 4 -50.94 3.79 26.28
C THR A 4 -50.17 2.89 25.32
N SER A 5 -49.57 3.51 24.29
CA SER A 5 -48.65 2.84 23.36
C SER A 5 -47.29 2.64 24.04
N LEU A 6 -46.83 1.40 24.10
CA LEU A 6 -45.53 1.02 24.63
C LEU A 6 -44.51 1.08 23.49
N ALA A 7 -43.62 2.07 23.50
CA ALA A 7 -42.53 2.18 22.53
C ALA A 7 -41.41 1.20 22.92
N PHE A 8 -41.16 0.19 22.08
CA PHE A 8 -39.96 -0.64 22.16
C PHE A 8 -38.80 0.13 21.54
N LEU A 9 -37.81 0.50 22.36
CA LEU A 9 -36.54 1.03 21.90
C LEU A 9 -35.63 -0.16 21.52
N THR A 10 -35.54 -0.47 20.24
CA THR A 10 -34.56 -1.43 19.70
C THR A 10 -33.18 -0.76 19.66
N ILE A 11 -32.29 -1.18 20.56
CA ILE A 11 -30.87 -0.83 20.49
C ILE A 11 -30.23 -1.74 19.43
N LEU A 12 -29.94 -1.17 18.25
CA LEU A 12 -29.22 -1.88 17.19
C LEU A 12 -27.73 -1.88 17.55
N LEU A 13 -27.22 -3.00 18.04
CA LEU A 13 -25.77 -3.18 18.21
C LEU A 13 -25.16 -3.43 16.83
N PRO A 14 -24.12 -2.69 16.42
CA PRO A 14 -23.46 -2.95 15.15
C PRO A 14 -22.83 -4.35 15.16
N SER A 15 -22.96 -5.06 14.04
CA SER A 15 -22.30 -6.35 13.81
C SER A 15 -20.79 -6.21 13.92
N ALA A 16 -20.09 -7.29 14.30
CA ALA A 16 -18.62 -7.30 14.41
C ALA A 16 -17.91 -6.78 13.15
N SER A 17 -18.39 -7.21 11.96
CA SER A 17 -17.89 -6.71 10.67
C SER A 17 -18.05 -5.19 10.53
N ALA A 18 -19.21 -4.61 10.86
CA ALA A 18 -19.42 -3.15 10.78
C ALA A 18 -18.53 -2.34 11.76
N ARG A 19 -18.09 -2.96 12.86
CA ARG A 19 -17.18 -2.34 13.82
C ARG A 19 -15.75 -2.28 13.28
N VAL A 20 -15.28 -3.36 12.64
CA VAL A 20 -13.98 -3.41 11.97
C VAL A 20 -13.91 -2.36 10.87
N GLU A 21 -14.97 -2.26 10.06
CA GLU A 21 -15.09 -1.34 8.91
C GLU A 21 -14.95 0.16 9.27
N SER A 22 -15.12 0.54 10.53
CA SER A 22 -15.05 1.95 10.98
C SER A 22 -13.91 2.21 11.97
N HIS A 23 -12.97 1.27 12.11
CA HIS A 23 -11.91 1.38 13.10
C HIS A 23 -10.91 2.51 12.76
N ARG A 24 -10.53 3.31 13.77
CA ARG A 24 -9.67 4.50 13.58
C ARG A 24 -8.28 4.23 12.99
N LYS A 25 -7.80 2.99 13.10
CA LYS A 25 -6.50 2.54 12.57
C LYS A 25 -6.60 1.91 11.20
N LEU A 26 -7.82 1.66 10.70
CA LEU A 26 -8.04 1.03 9.40
C LEU A 26 -8.05 2.10 8.32
N ASN A 27 -7.06 2.04 7.42
CA ASN A 27 -7.02 2.82 6.20
C ASN A 27 -7.58 1.97 5.06
N LYS A 28 -8.53 2.53 4.33
CA LYS A 28 -9.17 1.86 3.21
C LYS A 28 -8.67 2.42 1.91
N VAL A 29 -8.52 1.54 0.92
CA VAL A 29 -8.30 1.99 -0.45
C VAL A 29 -9.64 2.43 -1.05
N LYS A 30 -9.63 2.97 -2.27
CA LYS A 30 -10.89 3.38 -2.90
C LYS A 30 -11.76 2.16 -3.16
N GLN A 31 -13.07 2.38 -3.19
CA GLN A 31 -14.04 1.31 -3.39
C GLN A 31 -13.77 0.58 -4.72
N GLY A 32 -13.64 -0.74 -4.66
CA GLY A 32 -13.37 -1.59 -5.82
C GLY A 32 -11.89 -1.80 -6.14
N GLU A 33 -10.98 -1.07 -5.48
CA GLU A 33 -9.53 -1.24 -5.64
C GLU A 33 -8.95 -2.22 -4.59
N ALA A 34 -9.70 -2.54 -3.52
CA ALA A 34 -9.23 -3.40 -2.44
C ALA A 34 -9.05 -4.86 -2.86
N ILE A 35 -7.96 -5.47 -2.39
CA ILE A 35 -7.74 -6.91 -2.44
C ILE A 35 -8.25 -7.50 -1.12
N PRO A 36 -9.38 -8.25 -1.13
CA PRO A 36 -10.00 -8.71 0.11
C PRO A 36 -9.07 -9.58 0.96
N GLY A 37 -9.05 -9.34 2.27
CA GLY A 37 -8.24 -10.11 3.22
C GLY A 37 -6.75 -9.85 3.17
N GLN A 38 -6.27 -8.89 2.36
CA GLN A 38 -4.87 -8.47 2.31
C GLN A 38 -4.69 -7.12 2.99
N TYR A 39 -3.68 -7.03 3.83
CA TYR A 39 -3.41 -5.84 4.62
C TYR A 39 -1.91 -5.62 4.79
N VAL A 40 -1.54 -4.35 4.85
CA VAL A 40 -0.23 -3.88 5.33
C VAL A 40 -0.42 -3.36 6.76
N ILE A 41 0.27 -3.99 7.72
CA ILE A 41 0.25 -3.63 9.13
C ILE A 41 1.50 -2.81 9.42
N GLU A 42 1.31 -1.56 9.84
CA GLU A 42 2.37 -0.68 10.31
C GLU A 42 2.51 -0.76 11.82
N LEU A 43 3.74 -0.95 12.29
CA LEU A 43 4.08 -1.09 13.68
C LEU A 43 4.70 0.18 14.24
N ASP A 44 4.57 0.37 15.55
CA ASP A 44 5.25 1.44 16.25
C ASP A 44 6.77 1.31 16.09
N SER A 45 7.44 2.46 15.94
CA SER A 45 8.90 2.53 15.75
C SER A 45 9.70 1.88 16.89
N GLY A 46 9.13 1.78 18.10
CA GLY A 46 9.69 1.09 19.27
C GLY A 46 9.71 -0.43 19.15
N VAL A 47 8.96 -1.02 18.22
CA VAL A 47 9.05 -2.46 17.93
C VAL A 47 10.39 -2.76 17.28
N GLY A 48 11.25 -3.55 17.95
CA GLY A 48 12.63 -3.79 17.49
C GLY A 48 12.77 -4.78 16.33
N ASP A 49 11.85 -5.74 16.20
CA ASP A 49 11.91 -6.84 15.24
C ASP A 49 10.49 -7.17 14.74
N SER A 50 10.19 -6.81 13.49
CA SER A 50 8.87 -7.01 12.89
C SER A 50 8.58 -8.49 12.68
N ARG A 51 9.56 -9.28 12.25
CA ARG A 51 9.40 -10.74 12.04
C ARG A 51 9.09 -11.45 13.37
N GLY A 52 9.79 -11.08 14.43
CA GLY A 52 9.53 -11.57 15.79
C GLY A 52 8.15 -11.16 16.30
N PHE A 53 7.70 -9.94 16.01
CA PHE A 53 6.34 -9.48 16.31
C PHE A 53 5.30 -10.34 15.58
N THR A 54 5.42 -10.48 14.26
CA THR A 54 4.54 -11.29 13.42
C THR A 54 4.42 -12.73 13.93
N ALA A 55 5.54 -13.35 14.32
CA ALA A 55 5.54 -14.69 14.88
C ALA A 55 4.78 -14.80 16.23
N ARG A 56 4.74 -13.74 17.04
CA ARG A 56 4.00 -13.72 18.31
C ARG A 56 2.50 -13.52 18.09
N VAL A 57 2.12 -12.62 17.20
CA VAL A 57 0.71 -12.22 17.02
C VAL A 57 -0.06 -13.15 16.10
N LEU A 58 0.59 -13.74 15.10
CA LEU A 58 -0.05 -14.68 14.18
C LEU A 58 0.09 -16.13 14.65
N GLN A 59 -1.05 -16.83 14.67
CA GLN A 59 -1.09 -18.27 14.85
C GLN A 59 -0.26 -18.99 13.79
N ARG A 60 0.29 -20.16 14.14
CA ARG A 60 1.21 -20.91 13.26
C ARG A 60 0.64 -21.18 11.87
N SER A 61 -0.67 -21.42 11.76
CA SER A 61 -1.38 -21.66 10.50
C SER A 61 -1.45 -20.43 9.58
N LEU A 62 -1.36 -19.22 10.14
CA LEU A 62 -1.45 -17.95 9.39
C LEU A 62 -0.07 -17.40 9.01
N ARG A 63 1.01 -17.95 9.58
CA ARG A 63 2.38 -17.45 9.30
C ARG A 63 2.81 -17.66 7.86
N SER A 64 2.26 -18.66 7.17
CA SER A 64 2.48 -18.87 5.73
C SER A 64 1.81 -17.81 4.85
N ASN A 65 0.89 -17.02 5.42
CA ASN A 65 0.17 -15.99 4.70
C ASN A 65 0.86 -14.63 4.80
N VAL A 66 1.95 -14.53 5.55
CA VAL A 66 2.79 -13.33 5.57
C VAL A 66 3.46 -13.22 4.21
N ILE A 67 3.19 -12.12 3.51
CA ILE A 67 3.77 -11.80 2.20
C ILE A 67 5.20 -11.31 2.42
N GLU A 68 5.38 -10.32 3.30
CA GLU A 68 6.69 -9.70 3.58
C GLU A 68 6.73 -9.09 4.99
N ASN A 69 7.93 -8.98 5.58
CA ASN A 69 8.18 -8.17 6.77
C ASN A 69 9.09 -6.98 6.42
N TYR A 70 8.76 -5.81 6.94
CA TYR A 70 9.47 -4.57 6.70
C TYR A 70 10.20 -4.14 7.98
N ASP A 71 11.50 -3.86 7.90
CA ASP A 71 12.31 -3.43 9.06
C ASP A 71 13.18 -2.18 8.79
N PHE A 72 13.06 -1.56 7.60
CA PHE A 72 13.92 -0.47 7.17
C PHE A 72 13.16 0.86 7.02
N ALA A 73 12.52 1.08 5.87
CA ALA A 73 11.77 2.32 5.59
C ALA A 73 10.42 2.37 6.33
N LEU A 74 9.86 1.19 6.60
CA LEU A 74 8.65 0.93 7.35
C LEU A 74 8.95 -0.22 8.33
N LYS A 75 8.35 -0.19 9.52
CA LYS A 75 8.29 -1.35 10.41
C LYS A 75 6.92 -1.98 10.32
N GLY A 76 6.86 -3.27 10.04
CA GLY A 76 5.58 -3.90 9.78
C GLY A 76 5.63 -5.19 9.01
N PHE A 77 4.47 -5.60 8.51
CA PHE A 77 4.36 -6.76 7.64
C PHE A 77 3.12 -6.67 6.75
N ALA A 78 3.22 -7.26 5.57
CA ALA A 78 2.09 -7.52 4.70
C ALA A 78 1.60 -8.95 4.90
N VAL A 79 0.28 -9.14 4.93
CA VAL A 79 -0.35 -10.45 5.15
C VAL A 79 -1.57 -10.58 4.25
N LYS A 80 -1.78 -11.79 3.72
CA LYS A 80 -2.99 -12.17 2.98
C LYS A 80 -3.87 -13.13 3.76
N ASP A 81 -5.08 -13.34 3.23
CA ASP A 81 -6.05 -14.30 3.76
C ASP A 81 -6.23 -14.14 5.29
N LEU A 82 -6.26 -12.90 5.77
CA LEU A 82 -6.36 -12.56 7.18
C LEU A 82 -7.83 -12.62 7.64
N PRO A 83 -8.18 -13.45 8.64
CA PRO A 83 -9.55 -13.50 9.15
C PRO A 83 -9.96 -12.21 9.86
N ASP A 84 -11.24 -11.84 9.76
CA ASP A 84 -11.81 -10.64 10.37
C ASP A 84 -11.55 -10.57 11.89
N GLU A 85 -11.58 -11.71 12.59
CA GLU A 85 -11.30 -11.74 14.04
C GLU A 85 -9.85 -11.39 14.36
N VAL A 86 -8.91 -11.78 13.48
CA VAL A 86 -7.49 -11.45 13.65
C VAL A 86 -7.24 -10.00 13.28
N LEU A 87 -7.92 -9.50 12.24
CA LEU A 87 -7.90 -8.09 11.88
C LEU A 87 -8.40 -7.22 13.04
N ASP A 88 -9.56 -7.53 13.62
CA ASP A 88 -10.10 -6.82 14.79
C ASP A 88 -9.10 -6.84 15.96
N PHE A 89 -8.48 -8.00 16.22
CA PHE A 89 -7.44 -8.10 17.23
C PHE A 89 -6.25 -7.16 16.96
N LEU A 90 -5.69 -7.17 15.74
CA LEU A 90 -4.55 -6.34 15.37
C LEU A 90 -4.88 -4.84 15.45
N LEU A 91 -6.08 -4.45 15.02
CA LEU A 91 -6.55 -3.06 15.09
C LEU A 91 -6.58 -2.53 16.54
N ASN A 92 -6.73 -3.40 17.53
CA ASN A 92 -6.77 -3.03 18.94
C ASN A 92 -5.41 -3.15 19.67
N LEU A 93 -4.33 -3.59 19.01
CA LEU A 93 -2.99 -3.63 19.62
C LEU A 93 -2.33 -2.27 19.66
N ASP A 94 -1.71 -1.91 20.80
CA ASP A 94 -1.00 -0.63 20.96
C ASP A 94 0.24 -0.52 20.07
N ASP A 95 0.94 -1.63 19.86
CA ASP A 95 2.13 -1.71 18.99
C ASP A 95 1.80 -1.57 17.49
N VAL A 96 0.52 -1.59 17.10
CA VAL A 96 0.06 -1.38 15.73
C VAL A 96 -0.36 0.08 15.56
N LEU A 97 0.31 0.82 14.66
CA LEU A 97 -0.03 2.22 14.37
C LEU A 97 -1.19 2.32 13.40
N SER A 98 -1.13 1.56 12.30
CA SER A 98 -2.14 1.56 11.26
C SER A 98 -2.25 0.18 10.59
N VAL A 99 -3.40 -0.08 10.00
CA VAL A 99 -3.65 -1.24 9.14
C VAL A 99 -4.25 -0.69 7.86
N SER A 100 -3.62 -0.97 6.73
CA SER A 100 -4.08 -0.47 5.43
C SER A 100 -4.49 -1.63 4.54
N GLU A 101 -5.63 -1.51 3.85
CA GLU A 101 -6.06 -2.49 2.85
C GLU A 101 -5.06 -2.62 1.70
N ASP A 102 -4.82 -3.87 1.30
CA ASP A 102 -4.22 -4.29 0.03
C ASP A 102 -4.96 -3.65 -1.16
N GLY A 103 -4.33 -3.13 -2.21
CA GLY A 103 -5.09 -2.58 -3.33
C GLY A 103 -4.37 -2.45 -4.66
N PHE A 104 -5.15 -2.42 -5.74
CA PHE A 104 -4.65 -2.22 -7.09
C PHE A 104 -4.29 -0.76 -7.36
N VAL A 105 -3.17 -0.57 -8.07
CA VAL A 105 -2.80 0.69 -8.71
C VAL A 105 -2.63 0.41 -10.20
N GLU A 106 -3.27 1.21 -11.04
CA GLU A 106 -3.26 1.04 -12.49
C GLU A 106 -2.55 2.21 -13.19
N MET A 107 -2.00 1.95 -14.37
CA MET A 107 -1.40 2.98 -15.22
C MET A 107 -2.48 3.69 -16.04
N ASP A 108 -2.31 4.99 -16.25
CA ASP A 108 -3.05 5.71 -17.29
C ASP A 108 -2.56 5.27 -18.68
N GLN A 109 -3.38 4.51 -19.40
CA GLN A 109 -2.92 3.72 -20.56
C GLN A 109 -2.85 4.45 -21.91
N VAL A 110 -3.36 5.68 -22.06
CA VAL A 110 -3.44 6.32 -23.39
C VAL A 110 -2.62 7.60 -23.45
N GLN A 111 -1.54 7.55 -24.22
CA GLN A 111 -0.78 8.72 -24.64
C GLN A 111 -0.55 8.66 -26.16
N ALA A 112 -1.18 9.55 -26.92
CA ALA A 112 -1.01 9.65 -28.37
C ALA A 112 0.03 10.74 -28.69
N GLY A 113 1.21 10.33 -29.17
CA GLY A 113 2.32 11.24 -29.49
C GLY A 113 2.86 12.06 -28.32
N PRO A 114 3.05 11.50 -27.11
CA PRO A 114 3.61 12.26 -26.01
C PRO A 114 5.06 12.64 -26.33
N THR A 115 5.36 13.94 -26.36
CA THR A 115 6.73 14.41 -26.17
C THR A 115 6.95 14.54 -24.66
N TRP A 116 8.18 14.29 -24.18
CA TRP A 116 8.51 14.40 -22.76
C TRP A 116 8.48 15.86 -22.25
N GLY A 117 8.12 16.82 -23.11
CA GLY A 117 8.03 18.24 -22.79
C GLY A 117 9.36 18.89 -22.41
N LEU A 118 10.49 18.33 -22.87
CA LEU A 118 11.83 18.77 -22.44
C LEU A 118 12.11 20.23 -22.79
N ASP A 119 11.65 20.69 -23.94
CA ASP A 119 11.78 22.08 -24.40
C ASP A 119 11.11 23.04 -23.39
N VAL A 120 9.83 22.81 -23.08
CA VAL A 120 9.10 23.59 -22.06
C VAL A 120 9.79 23.59 -20.67
N ILE A 121 10.47 22.50 -20.30
CA ILE A 121 11.18 22.39 -19.01
C ILE A 121 12.47 23.22 -18.97
N ASP A 122 13.13 23.45 -20.11
CA ASP A 122 14.35 24.28 -20.15
C ASP A 122 14.09 25.78 -20.26
N GLY A 123 12.81 26.17 -20.37
CA GLY A 123 12.32 27.54 -20.25
C GLY A 123 12.14 28.27 -21.58
N SER A 124 12.34 27.59 -22.72
CA SER A 124 11.97 28.07 -24.05
C SER A 124 10.99 27.09 -24.72
N ASP A 125 10.32 27.53 -25.79
CA ASP A 125 9.50 26.68 -26.65
C ASP A 125 10.03 26.91 -28.08
N ASP A 126 11.21 26.34 -28.34
CA ASP A 126 12.01 26.58 -29.55
C ASP A 126 12.51 25.30 -30.25
N ASP A 127 11.89 24.16 -29.93
CA ASP A 127 12.20 22.80 -30.35
C ASP A 127 13.63 22.36 -30.00
N LYS A 128 14.23 22.93 -28.94
CA LYS A 128 15.55 22.51 -28.42
C LYS A 128 15.48 22.10 -26.96
N TYR A 129 16.51 21.38 -26.53
CA TYR A 129 16.71 21.11 -25.12
C TYR A 129 18.17 21.32 -24.77
N THR A 130 18.45 22.33 -23.94
CA THR A 130 19.78 22.66 -23.44
C THR A 130 19.88 22.32 -21.96
N TYR A 131 20.55 21.21 -21.65
CA TYR A 131 20.82 20.81 -20.26
C TYR A 131 22.20 21.30 -19.80
N SER A 132 22.27 21.77 -18.55
CA SER A 132 23.54 22.16 -17.90
C SER A 132 24.19 21.01 -17.13
N PHE A 133 23.46 19.92 -16.87
CA PHE A 133 23.90 18.81 -16.03
C PHE A 133 23.66 17.47 -16.73
N THR A 134 24.62 16.55 -16.60
CA THR A 134 24.57 15.23 -17.24
C THR A 134 23.96 14.14 -16.34
N GLY A 135 23.66 14.47 -15.07
CA GLY A 135 23.25 13.48 -14.06
C GLY A 135 24.38 12.57 -13.57
N LYS A 136 25.63 12.79 -13.98
CA LYS A 136 26.76 11.97 -13.52
C LYS A 136 26.89 11.99 -11.99
N GLY A 137 26.85 10.82 -11.37
CA GLY A 137 26.92 10.65 -9.92
C GLY A 137 25.57 10.73 -9.20
N VAL A 138 24.46 10.77 -9.95
CA VAL A 138 23.10 10.68 -9.43
C VAL A 138 22.50 9.34 -9.84
N ASP A 139 21.87 8.65 -8.89
CA ASP A 139 21.07 7.46 -9.16
C ASP A 139 19.58 7.84 -9.17
N ALA A 140 18.87 7.43 -10.21
CA ALA A 140 17.42 7.56 -10.33
C ALA A 140 16.76 6.18 -10.24
N TYR A 141 15.79 6.04 -9.33
CA TYR A 141 15.01 4.82 -9.17
C TYR A 141 13.63 5.00 -9.79
N ILE A 142 13.24 4.09 -10.68
CA ILE A 142 11.96 4.10 -11.38
C ILE A 142 11.20 2.84 -10.95
N LEU A 143 10.05 3.03 -10.30
CA LEU A 143 9.12 1.96 -9.94
C LEU A 143 7.99 2.00 -10.96
N ASP A 144 8.04 1.09 -11.94
CA ASP A 144 7.09 1.00 -13.04
C ASP A 144 6.97 -0.48 -13.48
N THR A 145 6.34 -0.72 -14.61
CA THR A 145 6.12 -2.02 -15.26
C THR A 145 7.37 -2.70 -15.81
N GLY A 146 8.55 -2.10 -15.60
CA GLY A 146 9.82 -2.61 -16.08
C GLY A 146 10.35 -1.85 -17.30
N ILE A 147 11.41 -2.39 -17.92
CA ILE A 147 12.10 -1.75 -19.05
C ILE A 147 12.55 -2.82 -20.07
N ALA A 148 12.36 -2.53 -21.35
CA ALA A 148 12.87 -3.36 -22.45
C ALA A 148 14.28 -2.93 -22.85
N ALA A 149 15.05 -3.84 -23.43
CA ALA A 149 16.37 -3.52 -23.99
C ALA A 149 16.22 -2.48 -25.12
N HIS A 150 16.89 -1.33 -24.98
CA HIS A 150 16.82 -0.23 -25.93
C HIS A 150 18.16 0.53 -25.96
N SER A 151 18.60 0.93 -27.16
CA SER A 151 19.89 1.62 -27.36
C SER A 151 20.00 2.91 -26.56
N ASP A 152 18.92 3.68 -26.45
CA ASP A 152 18.93 4.97 -25.77
C ASP A 152 19.13 4.87 -24.25
N PHE A 153 18.90 3.67 -23.69
CA PHE A 153 19.13 3.36 -22.29
C PHE A 153 20.44 2.59 -22.06
N GLU A 154 21.20 2.26 -23.12
CA GLU A 154 22.47 1.56 -23.01
C GLU A 154 23.47 2.36 -22.16
N GLY A 155 24.08 1.69 -21.19
CA GLY A 155 25.01 2.31 -20.25
C GLY A 155 24.37 3.24 -19.21
N ARG A 156 23.03 3.36 -19.17
CA ARG A 156 22.29 4.18 -18.19
C ARG A 156 21.46 3.36 -17.20
N VAL A 157 21.22 2.09 -17.49
CA VAL A 157 20.54 1.16 -16.58
C VAL A 157 21.58 0.37 -15.79
N ALA A 158 21.66 0.62 -14.48
CA ALA A 158 22.58 -0.08 -13.61
C ALA A 158 22.05 -1.46 -13.17
N SER A 159 20.75 -1.56 -12.86
CA SER A 159 20.10 -2.78 -12.41
C SER A 159 18.59 -2.75 -12.65
N CYS A 160 18.01 -3.94 -12.84
CA CYS A 160 16.57 -4.15 -12.84
C CYS A 160 16.21 -5.20 -11.78
N ILE A 161 15.14 -4.95 -11.04
CA ILE A 161 14.59 -5.88 -10.05
C ILE A 161 13.07 -5.95 -10.24
N SER A 162 12.51 -7.15 -10.12
CA SER A 162 11.06 -7.36 -10.10
C SER A 162 10.62 -7.75 -8.70
N PHE A 163 9.49 -7.21 -8.26
CA PHE A 163 8.78 -7.58 -7.04
C PHE A 163 7.45 -8.29 -7.34
N ALA A 164 7.16 -8.52 -8.63
CA ALA A 164 6.13 -9.45 -9.04
C ALA A 164 6.70 -10.89 -8.94
N ASN A 165 5.88 -11.83 -8.47
CA ASN A 165 6.22 -13.25 -8.51
C ASN A 165 6.17 -13.73 -9.98
N GLU A 166 7.29 -13.56 -10.70
CA GLU A 166 7.55 -14.14 -12.02
C GLU A 166 8.45 -15.37 -11.94
#